data_AF-A0A8H5GDZ2-F1
#
_entry.id   AF-A0A8H5GDZ2-F1
#
_cell.length_a   1.000
_cell.length_b   1.000
_cell.length_c   1.000
_cell.angle_alpha   90.00
_cell.angle_beta   90.00
_cell.angle_gamma   90.00
#
_symmetry.space_group_name_H-M   'P 1'
#
loop_
_entity.id
_entity.type
_entity.pdbx_description
1 polymer ?
#
loop_
_entity_poly.entity_id
_entity_poly.type
_entity_poly.pdbx_seq_one_letter_code
_entity_poly.pdbx_strand_id
1 'polypeptide(L)'
;MVFYAYISETRDDNVWRIVLAFTDSSTADEWWRAIADSENSLLADVRRVTPEMYIHNTAVFNMNRFFVETRITNISQNFKGRLILTLQSDRGGRGIDIFPKQGVTDLISGNWFYIRSTVDPEMYWDYKTKEGYPHVTVSRTGRSLFCVTATNTPTRTVMIRSDTVQLSTWGVGKVVINSEGLLLTTGTAQWSFTFGNLASGRFVDTDAGLVFSNIDNDGPKRPGWELVN
;
A
#
# COMPACT_ATOMS: atom_id res chain seq x y z
N MET A 1 -8.26 -10.21 2.20
CA MET A 1 -8.85 -10.89 1.03
C MET A 1 -7.69 -11.26 0.12
N VAL A 2 -7.72 -12.45 -0.50
CA VAL A 2 -6.71 -12.83 -1.49
C VAL A 2 -6.68 -11.78 -2.59
N PHE A 3 -5.48 -11.39 -3.00
CA PHE A 3 -5.26 -10.42 -4.07
C PHE A 3 -4.65 -11.09 -5.29
N TYR A 4 -5.23 -10.87 -6.46
CA TYR A 4 -4.77 -11.43 -7.73
C TYR A 4 -4.14 -10.36 -8.61
N ALA A 5 -3.09 -10.72 -9.33
CA ALA A 5 -2.51 -9.88 -10.38
C ALA A 5 -2.05 -10.75 -11.55
N TYR A 6 -1.98 -10.17 -12.74
CA TYR A 6 -1.31 -10.80 -13.88
C TYR A 6 0.13 -10.34 -13.98
N ILE A 7 0.99 -11.22 -14.48
CA ILE A 7 2.28 -10.85 -15.04
C ILE A 7 2.41 -11.47 -16.44
N SER A 8 2.74 -10.63 -17.42
CA SER A 8 2.86 -11.06 -18.82
C SER A 8 4.25 -10.80 -19.40
N GLU A 9 4.65 -11.63 -20.35
CA GLU A 9 5.81 -11.39 -21.19
C GLU A 9 5.66 -10.09 -22.01
N THR A 10 6.76 -9.39 -22.23
CA THR A 10 6.80 -8.13 -23.00
C THR A 10 7.03 -8.34 -24.50
N ARG A 11 7.69 -9.44 -24.89
CA ARG A 11 8.06 -9.71 -26.29
C ARG A 11 6.95 -10.38 -27.10
N ASP A 12 6.06 -11.12 -26.45
CA ASP A 12 4.89 -11.72 -27.09
C ASP A 12 3.72 -11.85 -26.12
N ASP A 13 2.52 -12.02 -26.67
CA ASP A 13 1.27 -12.19 -25.94
C ASP A 13 0.80 -13.65 -25.86
N ASN A 14 1.68 -14.59 -26.21
CA ASN A 14 1.35 -15.99 -26.44
C ASN A 14 1.77 -16.89 -25.28
N VAL A 15 2.98 -16.68 -24.76
CA VAL A 15 3.61 -17.54 -23.75
C VAL A 15 3.86 -16.80 -22.43
N TRP A 16 4.13 -17.56 -21.37
CA TRP A 16 4.57 -17.02 -20.07
C TRP A 16 3.60 -16.04 -19.40
N ARG A 17 2.31 -16.28 -19.57
CA ARG A 17 1.26 -15.58 -18.82
C ARG A 17 1.14 -16.24 -17.45
N ILE A 18 1.34 -15.49 -16.37
CA ILE A 18 1.31 -16.03 -15.02
C ILE A 18 0.28 -15.25 -14.20
N VAL A 19 -0.52 -15.98 -13.43
CA VAL A 19 -1.38 -15.40 -12.39
C VAL A 19 -0.62 -15.44 -11.07
N LEU A 20 -0.52 -14.28 -10.42
CA LEU A 20 0.01 -14.11 -9.08
C LEU A 20 -1.17 -14.07 -8.10
N ALA A 21 -1.14 -14.92 -7.08
CA ALA A 21 -2.13 -14.90 -5.99
C ALA A 21 -1.41 -14.61 -4.66
N PHE A 22 -1.74 -13.47 -4.06
CA PHE A 22 -1.17 -12.97 -2.82
C PHE A 22 -2.17 -13.10 -1.67
N THR A 23 -1.68 -13.24 -0.43
CA THR A 23 -2.55 -13.28 0.77
C THR A 23 -3.40 -12.03 0.96
N ASP A 24 -2.86 -10.86 0.56
CA ASP A 24 -3.53 -9.56 0.53
C ASP A 24 -2.81 -8.61 -0.44
N SER A 25 -3.41 -7.45 -0.74
CA SER A 25 -2.80 -6.43 -1.61
C SER A 25 -1.50 -5.86 -1.03
N SER A 26 -1.41 -5.71 0.29
CA SER A 26 -0.19 -5.24 0.95
C SER A 26 1.01 -6.16 0.68
N THR A 27 0.79 -7.47 0.61
CA THR A 27 1.81 -8.46 0.26
C THR A 27 2.27 -8.30 -1.18
N ALA A 28 1.38 -7.94 -2.10
CA ALA A 28 1.73 -7.65 -3.50
C ALA A 28 2.60 -6.40 -3.63
N ASP A 29 2.28 -5.35 -2.86
CA ASP A 29 3.09 -4.13 -2.80
C ASP A 29 4.47 -4.40 -2.17
N GLU A 30 4.55 -5.19 -1.08
CA GLU A 30 5.81 -5.65 -0.48
C GLU A 30 6.66 -6.45 -1.49
N TRP A 31 6.03 -7.36 -2.24
CA TRP A 31 6.69 -8.15 -3.28
C TRP A 31 7.23 -7.29 -4.40
N TRP A 32 6.41 -6.37 -4.90
CA TRP A 32 6.84 -5.42 -5.92
C TRP A 32 8.01 -4.58 -5.43
N ARG A 33 7.95 -4.08 -4.19
CA ARG A 33 9.01 -3.26 -3.63
C ARG A 33 10.32 -4.03 -3.52
N ALA A 34 10.28 -5.28 -3.07
CA ALA A 34 11.46 -6.14 -3.00
C ALA A 34 12.08 -6.42 -4.37
N ILE A 35 11.28 -6.48 -5.43
CA ILE A 35 11.76 -6.61 -6.82
C ILE A 35 12.36 -5.29 -7.30
N ALA A 36 11.63 -4.18 -7.16
CA ALA A 36 12.01 -2.87 -7.67
C ALA A 36 13.28 -2.31 -6.98
N ASP A 37 13.48 -2.63 -5.71
CA ASP A 37 14.66 -2.21 -4.94
C ASP A 37 15.84 -3.18 -5.08
N SER A 38 15.65 -4.28 -5.82
CA SER A 38 16.72 -5.25 -6.03
C SER A 38 17.75 -4.74 -7.00
N GLU A 39 19.03 -4.82 -6.62
CA GLU A 39 20.16 -4.64 -7.55
C GLU A 39 20.42 -5.90 -8.42
N ASN A 40 19.61 -6.95 -8.26
CA ASN A 40 19.78 -8.18 -9.02
C ASN A 40 19.31 -7.99 -10.48
N SER A 41 20.25 -8.15 -11.42
CA SER A 41 19.99 -7.94 -12.85
C SER A 41 18.91 -8.84 -13.45
N LEU A 42 18.59 -9.97 -12.83
CA LEU A 42 17.47 -10.83 -13.26
C LEU A 42 16.12 -10.15 -13.08
N LEU A 43 15.99 -9.28 -12.08
CA LEU A 43 14.74 -8.62 -11.74
C LEU A 43 14.59 -7.25 -12.42
N ALA A 44 15.64 -6.75 -13.08
CA ALA A 44 15.69 -5.42 -13.68
C ALA A 44 14.61 -5.15 -14.75
N ASP A 45 14.16 -6.21 -15.44
CA ASP A 45 13.14 -6.13 -16.49
C ASP A 45 11.72 -6.45 -15.99
N VAL A 46 11.52 -6.66 -14.69
CA VAL A 46 10.18 -6.79 -14.11
C VAL A 46 9.62 -5.40 -13.80
N ARG A 47 8.44 -5.09 -14.33
CA ARG A 47 7.81 -3.76 -14.15
C ARG A 47 6.36 -3.88 -13.71
N ARG A 48 5.93 -3.03 -12.79
CA ARG A 48 4.53 -2.85 -12.39
C ARG A 48 3.87 -1.82 -13.32
N VAL A 49 2.77 -2.21 -13.95
CA VAL A 49 1.96 -1.34 -14.81
C VAL A 49 0.81 -0.73 -14.01
N THR A 50 0.10 -1.58 -13.25
CA THR A 50 -0.94 -1.19 -12.28
C THR A 50 -0.83 -2.11 -11.05
N PRO A 51 -1.57 -1.89 -9.96
CA PRO A 51 -1.60 -2.84 -8.85
C PRO A 51 -1.92 -4.28 -9.27
N GLU A 52 -2.76 -4.46 -10.30
CA GLU A 52 -3.24 -5.77 -10.78
C GLU A 52 -2.48 -6.28 -12.02
N MET A 53 -1.50 -5.55 -12.54
CA MET A 53 -0.80 -5.88 -13.79
C MET A 53 0.70 -5.58 -13.73
N TYR A 54 1.50 -6.60 -14.03
CA TYR A 54 2.95 -6.55 -14.15
C TYR A 54 3.39 -7.07 -15.51
N ILE A 55 4.62 -6.76 -15.89
CA ILE A 55 5.26 -7.27 -17.11
C ILE A 55 6.67 -7.74 -16.80
N HIS A 56 7.18 -8.70 -17.58
CA HIS A 56 8.57 -9.14 -17.50
C HIS A 56 9.16 -9.51 -18.86
N ASN A 57 10.49 -9.71 -18.87
CA ASN A 57 11.23 -10.22 -20.03
C ASN A 57 11.81 -11.60 -19.69
N THR A 58 11.24 -12.65 -20.25
CA THR A 58 11.63 -14.06 -20.06
C THR A 58 13.03 -14.39 -20.57
N ALA A 59 13.58 -13.61 -21.50
CA ALA A 59 14.99 -13.77 -21.90
C ALA A 59 15.95 -13.30 -20.81
N VAL A 60 15.54 -12.35 -19.97
CA VAL A 60 16.30 -11.93 -18.79
C VAL A 60 15.99 -12.85 -17.62
N PHE A 61 14.70 -13.00 -17.30
CA PHE A 61 14.27 -13.86 -16.22
C PHE A 61 12.87 -14.43 -16.42
N ASN A 62 12.80 -15.76 -16.36
CA ASN A 62 11.53 -16.48 -16.35
C ASN A 62 10.94 -16.45 -14.93
N MET A 63 9.90 -15.64 -14.74
CA MET A 63 9.22 -15.46 -13.45
C MET A 63 8.65 -16.75 -12.87
N ASN A 64 8.36 -17.78 -13.68
CA ASN A 64 7.96 -19.09 -13.17
C ASN A 64 9.07 -19.76 -12.32
N ARG A 65 10.32 -19.30 -12.43
CA ARG A 65 11.46 -19.76 -11.63
C ARG A 65 11.65 -18.99 -10.33
N PHE A 66 10.77 -18.04 -9.98
CA PHE A 66 10.94 -17.13 -8.84
C PHE A 66 11.36 -17.82 -7.52
N PHE A 67 10.72 -18.95 -7.18
CA PHE A 67 11.01 -19.67 -5.94
C PHE A 67 12.15 -20.69 -6.03
N VAL A 68 12.66 -20.98 -7.21
CA VAL A 68 13.72 -21.99 -7.44
C VAL A 68 15.04 -21.39 -7.96
N GLU A 69 15.03 -20.12 -8.37
CA GLU A 69 16.23 -19.40 -8.78
C GLU A 69 17.07 -19.01 -7.56
N THR A 70 18.25 -19.63 -7.44
CA THR A 70 19.11 -19.49 -6.26
C THR A 70 19.63 -18.06 -6.10
N ARG A 71 19.85 -17.33 -7.20
CA ARG A 71 20.39 -15.96 -7.22
C ARG A 71 19.46 -14.91 -6.59
N ILE A 72 18.18 -15.21 -6.42
CA ILE A 72 17.19 -14.30 -5.80
C ILE A 72 16.55 -14.89 -4.53
N THR A 73 17.17 -15.92 -3.95
CA THR A 73 16.62 -16.62 -2.76
C THR A 73 16.41 -15.69 -1.58
N ASN A 74 17.26 -14.66 -1.42
CA ASN A 74 17.15 -13.63 -0.39
C ASN A 74 15.84 -12.83 -0.49
N ILE A 75 15.26 -12.72 -1.69
CA ILE A 75 13.97 -12.08 -1.94
C ILE A 75 12.85 -13.12 -1.86
N SER A 76 12.97 -14.21 -2.62
CA SER A 76 11.85 -15.15 -2.85
C SER A 76 11.41 -15.90 -1.60
N GLN A 77 12.31 -16.18 -0.65
CA GLN A 77 11.95 -16.87 0.60
C GLN A 77 10.95 -16.08 1.45
N ASN A 78 11.00 -14.74 1.42
CA ASN A 78 10.10 -13.88 2.21
C ASN A 78 8.63 -13.97 1.76
N PHE A 79 8.38 -14.55 0.58
CA PHE A 79 7.05 -14.64 -0.02
C PHE A 79 6.50 -16.07 -0.08
N LYS A 80 7.24 -17.06 0.45
CA LYS A 80 6.72 -18.43 0.56
C LYS A 80 5.50 -18.48 1.48
N GLY A 81 4.43 -19.13 1.02
CA GLY A 81 3.15 -19.17 1.72
C GLY A 81 2.35 -17.86 1.65
N ARG A 82 2.89 -16.80 1.04
CA ARG A 82 2.25 -15.49 0.87
C ARG A 82 1.95 -15.13 -0.59
N LEU A 83 2.67 -15.77 -1.52
CA LEU A 83 2.51 -15.64 -2.97
C LEU A 83 2.49 -17.03 -3.61
N ILE A 84 1.55 -17.26 -4.53
CA ILE A 84 1.50 -18.40 -5.44
C ILE A 84 1.63 -17.87 -6.88
N LEU A 85 2.49 -18.50 -7.68
CA LEU A 85 2.61 -18.23 -9.12
C LEU A 85 1.99 -19.41 -9.88
N THR A 86 1.04 -19.12 -10.75
CA THR A 86 0.40 -20.12 -11.61
C THR A 86 0.66 -19.78 -13.06
N LEU A 87 1.50 -20.57 -13.73
CA LEU A 87 1.70 -20.47 -15.16
C LEU A 87 0.40 -20.90 -15.88
N GLN A 88 -0.12 -20.00 -16.71
CA GLN A 88 -1.27 -20.25 -17.55
C GLN A 88 -0.84 -21.04 -18.79
N SER A 89 -1.77 -21.77 -19.39
CA SER A 89 -1.51 -22.43 -20.67
C SER A 89 -1.12 -21.41 -21.73
N ASP A 90 -0.24 -21.77 -22.67
CA ASP A 90 0.01 -20.99 -23.89
C ASP A 90 -1.29 -20.88 -24.72
N ARG A 91 -1.35 -20.09 -25.82
CA ARG A 91 -2.59 -19.91 -26.62
C ARG A 91 -3.07 -21.17 -27.38
N GLY A 92 -3.22 -22.30 -26.71
CA GLY A 92 -3.91 -23.51 -27.17
C GLY A 92 -5.41 -23.56 -26.80
N GLY A 93 -5.95 -22.57 -26.08
CA GLY A 93 -7.37 -22.54 -25.68
C GLY A 93 -7.85 -21.21 -25.07
N ARG A 94 -9.17 -21.09 -24.90
CA ARG A 94 -9.92 -19.88 -24.43
C ARG A 94 -9.67 -19.47 -22.96
N GLY A 95 -8.61 -19.96 -22.31
CA GLY A 95 -8.36 -19.74 -20.88
C GLY A 95 -7.46 -18.53 -20.64
N ILE A 96 -8.05 -17.38 -20.35
CA ILE A 96 -7.42 -16.40 -19.45
C ILE A 96 -8.29 -16.46 -18.21
N ASP A 97 -7.74 -16.83 -17.06
CA ASP A 97 -8.44 -16.69 -15.79
C ASP A 97 -8.84 -15.22 -15.67
N ILE A 98 -10.13 -14.93 -15.50
CA ILE A 98 -10.62 -13.56 -15.30
C ILE A 98 -10.94 -13.43 -13.81
N PHE A 99 -10.17 -12.63 -13.09
CA PHE A 99 -10.56 -12.18 -11.76
C PHE A 99 -11.34 -10.86 -11.83
N PRO A 100 -12.37 -10.68 -10.99
CA PRO A 100 -13.11 -9.43 -10.93
C PRO A 100 -12.19 -8.28 -10.49
N LYS A 101 -12.53 -7.04 -10.87
CA LYS A 101 -11.84 -5.84 -10.39
C LYS A 101 -11.81 -5.82 -8.86
N GLN A 102 -10.64 -5.71 -8.26
CA GLN A 102 -10.49 -5.77 -6.80
C GLN A 102 -10.52 -4.39 -6.15
N GLY A 103 -10.54 -3.31 -6.95
CA GLY A 103 -10.72 -1.94 -6.45
C GLY A 103 -9.56 -1.44 -5.59
N VAL A 104 -8.34 -1.93 -5.85
CA VAL A 104 -7.16 -1.60 -5.04
C VAL A 104 -6.60 -0.23 -5.42
N THR A 105 -6.37 0.60 -4.40
CA THR A 105 -5.73 1.90 -4.52
C THR A 105 -4.23 1.74 -4.76
N ASP A 106 -3.67 2.52 -5.68
CA ASP A 106 -2.23 2.55 -5.92
C ASP A 106 -1.52 3.45 -4.89
N LEU A 107 -0.88 2.82 -3.90
CA LEU A 107 -0.32 3.45 -2.71
C LEU A 107 1.02 4.16 -2.98
N ILE A 108 1.07 5.04 -3.96
CA ILE A 108 2.29 5.75 -4.36
C ILE A 108 2.61 6.90 -3.40
N SER A 109 3.84 6.92 -2.89
CA SER A 109 4.40 8.00 -2.06
C SER A 109 4.36 9.35 -2.79
N GLY A 110 3.80 10.35 -2.11
CA GLY A 110 3.60 11.72 -2.58
C GLY A 110 2.26 11.95 -3.29
N ASN A 111 1.40 10.93 -3.40
CA ASN A 111 0.03 11.11 -3.89
C ASN A 111 -0.93 11.56 -2.78
N TRP A 112 -2.10 12.03 -3.22
CA TRP A 112 -3.19 12.49 -2.37
C TRP A 112 -4.25 11.41 -2.23
N PHE A 113 -4.69 11.17 -0.99
CA PHE A 113 -5.65 10.12 -0.66
C PHE A 113 -6.67 10.65 0.34
N TYR A 114 -7.88 10.11 0.28
CA TYR A 114 -8.75 10.10 1.45
C TYR A 114 -8.32 8.98 2.39
N ILE A 115 -8.50 9.17 3.69
CA ILE A 115 -8.25 8.14 4.70
C ILE A 115 -9.60 7.68 5.23
N ARG A 116 -9.93 6.40 5.02
CA ARG A 116 -11.24 5.80 5.29
C ARG A 116 -11.11 4.71 6.36
N SER A 117 -12.15 4.55 7.18
CA SER A 117 -12.23 3.45 8.14
C SER A 117 -12.40 2.11 7.42
N THR A 118 -11.67 1.09 7.87
CA THR A 118 -11.76 -0.28 7.31
C THR A 118 -12.97 -1.06 7.82
N VAL A 119 -13.65 -0.56 8.86
CA VAL A 119 -14.84 -1.20 9.45
C VAL A 119 -16.14 -0.48 9.11
N ASP A 120 -16.08 0.83 8.83
CA ASP A 120 -17.21 1.65 8.41
C ASP A 120 -16.80 2.53 7.23
N PRO A 121 -17.08 2.10 5.98
CA PRO A 121 -16.67 2.84 4.78
C PRO A 121 -17.30 4.22 4.61
N GLU A 122 -18.28 4.61 5.44
CA GLU A 122 -18.82 5.98 5.45
C GLU A 122 -17.95 6.94 6.26
N MET A 123 -17.07 6.42 7.13
CA MET A 123 -16.23 7.24 8.00
C MET A 123 -14.89 7.58 7.36
N TYR A 124 -14.61 8.88 7.27
CA TYR A 124 -13.38 9.43 6.70
C TYR A 124 -12.68 10.36 7.68
N TRP A 125 -11.37 10.52 7.50
CA TRP A 125 -10.65 11.62 8.11
C TRP A 125 -11.03 12.92 7.43
N ASP A 126 -11.35 13.90 8.26
CA ASP A 126 -11.76 15.22 7.83
C ASP A 126 -11.00 16.29 8.61
N TYR A 127 -10.30 17.13 7.86
CA TYR A 127 -9.63 18.30 8.39
C TYR A 127 -10.68 19.38 8.65
N LYS A 128 -10.73 19.86 9.90
CA LYS A 128 -11.63 20.95 10.29
C LYS A 128 -10.90 21.98 11.14
N THR A 129 -11.41 23.20 11.06
CA THR A 129 -11.07 24.26 11.99
C THR A 129 -12.30 24.52 12.86
N LYS A 130 -12.26 24.16 14.14
CA LYS A 130 -13.29 24.50 15.11
C LYS A 130 -12.75 25.57 16.03
N GLU A 131 -13.44 26.70 16.16
CA GLU A 131 -13.04 27.80 17.05
C GLU A 131 -11.59 28.30 16.79
N GLY A 132 -11.13 28.23 15.54
CA GLY A 132 -9.77 28.62 15.16
C GLY A 132 -8.70 27.55 15.41
N TYR A 133 -9.06 26.38 15.96
CA TYR A 133 -8.13 25.28 16.22
C TYR A 133 -8.21 24.22 15.11
N PRO A 134 -7.14 24.04 14.31
CA PRO A 134 -7.13 23.13 13.18
C PRO A 134 -6.69 21.72 13.60
N HIS A 135 -7.59 20.76 13.42
CA HIS A 135 -7.39 19.38 13.84
C HIS A 135 -8.05 18.41 12.85
N VAL A 136 -7.62 17.15 12.90
CA VAL A 136 -8.20 16.07 12.12
C VAL A 136 -9.28 15.38 12.96
N THR A 137 -10.45 15.17 12.37
CA THR A 137 -11.60 14.49 12.99
C THR A 137 -12.05 13.33 12.13
N VAL A 138 -12.89 12.46 12.68
CA VAL A 138 -13.62 11.48 11.87
C VAL A 138 -15.00 12.03 11.52
N SER A 139 -15.43 11.84 10.29
CA SER A 139 -16.68 12.39 9.78
C SER A 139 -17.34 11.42 8.80
N ARG A 140 -18.67 11.35 8.83
CA ARG A 140 -19.49 10.65 7.82
C ARG A 140 -19.88 11.51 6.64
N THR A 141 -19.82 12.83 6.81
CA THR A 141 -20.37 13.82 5.86
C THR A 141 -19.30 14.68 5.21
N GLY A 142 -18.09 14.65 5.75
CA GLY A 142 -16.94 15.39 5.26
C GLY A 142 -15.74 14.46 5.12
N ARG A 143 -14.85 14.80 4.18
CA ARG A 143 -13.61 14.08 3.93
C ARG A 143 -12.59 15.05 3.36
N SER A 144 -11.35 14.89 3.77
CA SER A 144 -10.25 15.73 3.33
C SER A 144 -9.17 14.90 2.63
N LEU A 145 -8.50 15.51 1.64
CA LEU A 145 -7.37 14.88 0.97
C LEU A 145 -6.08 15.10 1.78
N PHE A 146 -5.33 14.01 1.95
CA PHE A 146 -4.03 13.99 2.61
C PHE A 146 -2.98 13.52 1.62
N CYS A 147 -1.90 14.29 1.47
CA CYS A 147 -0.70 13.82 0.79
C CYS A 147 0.07 12.92 1.76
N VAL A 148 0.30 11.68 1.36
CA VAL A 148 1.06 10.71 2.15
C VAL A 148 2.43 10.53 1.51
N THR A 149 3.49 10.90 2.23
CA THR A 149 4.86 10.84 1.71
C THR A 149 5.71 9.94 2.58
N ALA A 150 6.23 8.87 2.01
CA ALA A 150 7.25 8.05 2.64
C ALA A 150 8.60 8.79 2.66
N THR A 151 9.27 8.79 3.81
CA THR A 151 10.50 9.57 4.05
C THR A 151 11.77 8.73 3.97
N ASN A 152 11.64 7.41 4.05
CA ASN A 152 12.73 6.43 4.02
C ASN A 152 12.91 5.79 2.63
N THR A 153 12.20 6.26 1.62
CA THR A 153 12.20 5.69 0.26
C THR A 153 12.00 6.83 -0.76
N PRO A 154 12.46 6.68 -2.01
CA PRO A 154 12.28 7.72 -3.03
C PRO A 154 10.81 8.06 -3.27
N THR A 155 10.52 9.31 -3.63
CA THR A 155 9.18 9.73 -4.08
C THR A 155 8.73 8.91 -5.28
N ARG A 156 7.40 8.77 -5.48
CA ARG A 156 6.80 7.95 -6.55
C ARG A 156 7.03 6.44 -6.44
N THR A 157 7.46 6.01 -5.27
CA THR A 157 7.54 4.61 -4.87
C THR A 157 6.21 4.10 -4.31
N VAL A 158 5.86 2.84 -4.55
CA VAL A 158 4.78 2.15 -3.82
C VAL A 158 5.14 2.01 -2.35
N MET A 159 4.32 2.57 -1.46
CA MET A 159 4.50 2.50 -0.01
C MET A 159 4.14 1.12 0.52
N ILE A 160 4.95 0.61 1.45
CA ILE A 160 4.75 -0.67 2.13
C ILE A 160 4.64 -0.47 3.64
N ARG A 161 4.14 -1.49 4.36
CA ARG A 161 3.81 -1.36 5.80
C ARG A 161 4.98 -0.87 6.65
N SER A 162 6.21 -1.21 6.30
CA SER A 162 7.42 -0.82 7.04
C SER A 162 7.90 0.60 6.79
N ASP A 163 7.34 1.31 5.79
CA ASP A 163 7.78 2.65 5.46
C ASP A 163 7.42 3.65 6.54
N THR A 164 8.29 4.63 6.76
CA THR A 164 8.02 5.78 7.62
C THR A 164 7.36 6.86 6.77
N VAL A 165 6.16 7.29 7.14
CA VAL A 165 5.37 8.25 6.37
C VAL A 165 5.09 9.53 7.15
N GLN A 166 4.90 10.61 6.40
CA GLN A 166 4.39 11.89 6.85
C GLN A 166 3.09 12.21 6.11
N LEU A 167 2.20 12.96 6.76
CA LEU A 167 0.96 13.43 6.16
C LEU A 167 1.00 14.95 6.00
N SER A 168 0.39 15.46 4.94
CA SER A 168 0.08 16.88 4.78
C SER A 168 -1.29 17.10 4.16
N THR A 169 -1.87 18.28 4.40
CA THR A 169 -3.19 18.71 3.93
C THR A 169 -3.04 19.89 2.99
N TRP A 170 -3.87 19.92 1.93
CA TRP A 170 -3.77 20.92 0.87
C TRP A 170 -4.00 22.34 1.42
N GLY A 171 -3.06 23.25 1.15
CA GLY A 171 -3.19 24.66 1.55
C GLY A 171 -3.04 24.95 3.04
N VAL A 172 -2.75 23.92 3.86
CA VAL A 172 -2.66 24.07 5.33
C VAL A 172 -1.25 23.72 5.82
N GLY A 173 -0.74 22.55 5.46
CA GLY A 173 0.61 22.12 5.84
C GLY A 173 0.69 20.68 6.34
N LYS A 174 1.73 20.38 7.12
CA LYS A 174 1.98 19.04 7.65
C LYS A 174 1.00 18.70 8.78
N VAL A 175 0.59 17.44 8.84
CA VAL A 175 -0.10 16.92 10.03
C VAL A 175 0.96 16.61 11.09
N VAL A 176 0.72 17.07 12.30
CA VAL A 176 1.58 16.89 13.48
C VAL A 176 0.77 16.31 14.62
N ILE A 177 1.45 15.92 15.68
CA ILE A 177 0.84 15.41 16.91
C ILE A 177 1.15 16.36 18.07
N ASN A 178 0.18 16.61 18.94
CA ASN A 178 0.42 17.35 20.19
C ASN A 178 0.86 16.41 21.33
N SER A 179 1.05 16.96 22.55
CA SER A 179 1.46 16.20 23.74
C SER A 179 0.45 15.13 24.19
N GLU A 180 -0.81 15.24 23.78
CA GLU A 180 -1.91 14.32 24.12
C GLU A 180 -2.15 13.28 23.02
N GLY A 181 -1.42 13.38 21.91
CA GLY A 181 -1.58 12.49 20.78
C GLY A 181 -2.56 12.98 19.70
N LEU A 182 -3.18 14.16 19.87
CA LEU A 182 -4.16 14.69 18.93
C LEU A 182 -3.50 15.14 17.62
N LEU A 183 -4.12 14.79 16.49
CA LEU A 183 -3.64 15.17 15.15
C LEU A 183 -4.05 16.61 14.81
N LEU A 184 -3.04 17.45 14.60
CA LEU A 184 -3.17 18.86 14.27
C LEU A 184 -2.55 19.16 12.91
N THR A 185 -2.88 20.30 12.31
CA THR A 185 -2.18 20.79 11.11
C THR A 185 -1.44 22.10 11.32
N THR A 186 -1.46 22.63 12.56
CA THR A 186 -0.64 23.76 12.99
C THR A 186 0.58 23.25 13.74
N GLY A 187 1.73 23.28 13.08
CA GLY A 187 3.01 23.01 13.73
C GLY A 187 4.16 22.99 12.75
N THR A 188 5.35 23.28 13.26
CA THR A 188 6.62 23.14 12.52
C THR A 188 7.32 21.82 12.83
N ALA A 189 6.88 21.11 13.87
CA ALA A 189 7.44 19.83 14.26
C ALA A 189 7.23 18.79 13.16
N GLN A 190 8.27 18.02 12.85
CA GLN A 190 8.13 16.86 11.97
C GLN A 190 7.62 15.69 12.80
N TRP A 191 6.43 15.22 12.48
CA TRP A 191 5.90 13.98 13.01
C TRP A 191 5.78 12.96 11.88
N SER A 192 6.18 11.73 12.17
CA SER A 192 6.07 10.60 11.25
C SER A 192 5.67 9.35 12.00
N PHE A 193 5.16 8.37 11.26
CA PHE A 193 4.76 7.08 11.78
C PHE A 193 4.98 5.99 10.73
N THR A 194 5.07 4.73 11.15
CA THR A 194 5.15 3.60 10.24
C THR A 194 3.83 3.41 9.49
N PHE A 195 3.83 3.29 8.17
CA PHE A 195 2.63 3.25 7.32
C PHE A 195 1.63 2.17 7.76
N GLY A 196 2.12 1.01 8.21
CA GLY A 196 1.30 -0.05 8.78
C GLY A 196 0.46 0.37 10.00
N ASN A 197 0.77 1.50 10.65
CA ASN A 197 0.01 2.01 11.77
C ASN A 197 -1.39 2.50 11.40
N LEU A 198 -1.66 2.83 10.12
CA LEU A 198 -3.02 3.12 9.67
C LEU A 198 -3.91 1.90 9.86
N ALA A 199 -3.45 0.73 9.43
CA ALA A 199 -4.21 -0.52 9.51
C ALA A 199 -4.25 -1.14 10.92
N SER A 200 -3.37 -0.72 11.84
CA SER A 200 -3.22 -1.35 13.16
C SER A 200 -4.17 -0.82 14.26
N GLY A 201 -5.00 0.18 13.94
CA GLY A 201 -5.94 0.76 14.92
C GLY A 201 -5.28 1.72 15.93
N ARG A 202 -4.08 2.24 15.63
CA ARG A 202 -3.40 3.24 16.47
C ARG A 202 -4.05 4.63 16.43
N PHE A 203 -4.86 4.89 15.42
CA PHE A 203 -5.58 6.15 15.23
C PHE A 203 -7.02 6.02 15.69
N VAL A 204 -7.43 6.89 16.59
CA VAL A 204 -8.64 6.70 17.38
C VAL A 204 -9.44 7.97 17.43
N ASP A 205 -10.72 7.83 17.09
CA ASP A 205 -11.67 8.91 17.19
C ASP A 205 -12.03 9.19 18.65
N THR A 206 -12.01 10.46 19.02
CA THR A 206 -12.36 10.96 20.36
C THR A 206 -13.20 12.22 20.21
N ASP A 207 -13.86 12.67 21.28
CA ASP A 207 -14.64 13.91 21.27
C ASP A 207 -13.80 15.16 20.89
N ALA A 208 -12.49 15.10 21.13
CA ALA A 208 -11.55 16.16 20.78
C ALA A 208 -11.03 16.06 19.33
N GLY A 209 -11.26 14.94 18.64
CA GLY A 209 -10.74 14.62 17.33
C GLY A 209 -9.92 13.34 17.31
N LEU A 210 -9.15 13.15 16.23
CA LEU A 210 -8.42 11.94 15.97
C LEU A 210 -7.07 11.94 16.72
N VAL A 211 -6.84 10.92 17.54
CA VAL A 211 -5.66 10.76 18.39
C VAL A 211 -4.82 9.58 17.90
N PHE A 212 -3.51 9.78 17.78
CA PHE A 212 -2.55 8.70 17.61
C PHE A 212 -2.08 8.21 18.98
N SER A 213 -2.35 6.94 19.26
CA SER A 213 -2.13 6.32 20.56
C SER A 213 -1.11 5.19 20.46
N ASN A 214 -0.24 5.10 21.47
CA ASN A 214 0.53 3.88 21.75
C ASN A 214 -0.38 2.89 22.47
N ILE A 215 -1.36 2.35 21.76
CA ILE A 215 -2.09 1.19 22.28
C ILE A 215 -1.13 0.01 22.20
N ASP A 216 -0.84 -0.58 23.36
CA ASP A 216 -0.20 -1.89 23.43
C ASP A 216 -1.03 -2.90 22.65
N ASN A 217 -0.38 -3.88 22.01
CA ASN A 217 -1.02 -4.83 21.07
C ASN A 217 -2.22 -5.61 21.66
N ASP A 218 -2.46 -5.53 22.97
CA ASP A 218 -3.50 -6.24 23.72
C ASP A 218 -4.76 -5.38 24.02
N GLY A 219 -4.79 -4.11 23.59
CA GLY A 219 -6.00 -3.28 23.69
C GLY A 219 -7.11 -3.75 22.74
N PRO A 220 -8.39 -3.41 23.00
CA PRO A 220 -9.48 -3.72 22.09
C PRO A 220 -9.17 -3.15 20.70
N LYS A 221 -9.19 -4.00 19.67
CA LYS A 221 -8.86 -3.64 18.28
C LYS A 221 -9.77 -2.50 17.82
N ARG A 222 -9.19 -1.32 17.68
CA ARG A 222 -9.86 -0.12 17.17
C ARG A 222 -9.92 -0.18 15.63
N PRO A 223 -10.83 0.58 14.99
CA PRO A 223 -10.93 0.65 13.54
C PRO A 223 -9.57 0.87 12.89
N GLY A 224 -9.24 0.02 11.92
CA GLY A 224 -8.12 0.31 11.02
C GLY A 224 -8.52 1.41 10.05
N TRP A 225 -7.51 1.99 9.41
CA TRP A 225 -7.66 3.01 8.39
C TRP A 225 -6.93 2.57 7.12
N GLU A 226 -7.48 2.96 5.99
CA GLU A 226 -6.93 2.68 4.66
C GLU A 226 -6.92 3.94 3.80
N LEU A 227 -5.98 3.99 2.86
CA LEU A 227 -5.91 5.05 1.85
C LEU A 227 -6.82 4.68 0.68
N VAL A 228 -7.64 5.63 0.23
CA VAL A 228 -8.51 5.49 -0.94
C VAL A 228 -8.43 6.73 -1.83
N ASN A 229 -8.73 6.56 -3.13
CA ASN A 229 -8.79 7.65 -4.11
C ASN A 229 -10.21 8.20 -4.25
#